data_AF-A0A0B6ZHF3-F1
#
_entry.id   AF-A0A0B6ZHF3-F1
#
_cell.length_a   1.000
_cell.length_b   1.000
_cell.length_c   1.000
_cell.angle_alpha   90.00
_cell.angle_beta   90.00
_cell.angle_gamma   90.00
#
_symmetry.space_group_name_H-M   'P 1'
#
loop_
_entity.id
_entity.type
_entity.pdbx_description
1 polymer ?
#
loop_
_entity_poly.entity_id
_entity_poly.type
_entity_poly.pdbx_seq_one_letter_code
_entity_poly.pdbx_strand_id
1 'polypeptide(L)'
;GMMRIVETGKIVSVNFNLVWKSYTKFFDFDTDLHPDVMADGLARETWTRQYFDTLKRVHQTHYEQFGEITGSVHVSSYQVQEIKVQGVRDHSYGNMRDWKWFHRYALNYAHLEDGTALCVGAICMPMTLSRLVVGYVFHPDGSMDSVRKTDFEFYNHGDNGNPPEKFALNFTAGNTNYHLICEVIQCPVFYMGRDWDAKIYERFCTYTVNGMKGWGISEWDYRNYDGKEAELKRQKTST
;
A
#
# COMPACT_ATOMS: atom_id res chain seq x y z
N GLY A 1 -25.75 2.88 -1.21
CA GLY A 1 -25.75 4.35 -1.38
C GLY A 1 -25.80 4.71 -2.85
N MET A 2 -25.77 6.00 -3.19
CA MET A 2 -25.68 6.44 -4.59
C MET A 2 -24.21 6.52 -5.01
N MET A 3 -23.85 5.97 -6.17
CA MET A 3 -22.51 6.07 -6.76
C MET A 3 -22.60 6.65 -8.16
N ARG A 4 -21.53 7.29 -8.62
CA ARG A 4 -21.40 7.86 -9.97
C ARG A 4 -20.60 6.91 -10.85
N ILE A 5 -21.15 6.53 -12.00
CA ILE A 5 -20.39 5.86 -13.06
C ILE A 5 -19.46 6.91 -13.68
N VAL A 6 -18.15 6.69 -13.60
CA VAL A 6 -17.13 7.67 -14.02
C VAL A 6 -17.30 8.05 -15.49
N GLU A 7 -17.45 7.04 -16.36
CA GLU A 7 -17.50 7.22 -17.83
C GLU A 7 -18.74 7.99 -18.31
N THR A 8 -19.90 7.77 -17.68
CA THR A 8 -21.17 8.34 -18.14
C THR A 8 -21.67 9.50 -17.27
N GLY A 9 -21.04 9.71 -16.11
CA GLY A 9 -21.51 10.65 -15.08
C GLY A 9 -22.83 10.26 -14.42
N LYS A 10 -23.47 9.16 -14.84
CA LYS A 10 -24.77 8.70 -14.34
C LYS A 10 -24.67 8.31 -12.87
N ILE A 11 -25.65 8.75 -12.08
CA ILE A 11 -25.79 8.36 -10.68
C ILE A 11 -26.68 7.11 -10.62
N VAL A 12 -26.21 6.07 -9.93
CA VAL A 12 -26.91 4.79 -9.76
C VAL A 12 -26.95 4.41 -8.28
N SER A 13 -28.03 3.75 -7.85
CA SER A 13 -28.07 3.16 -6.51
C SER A 13 -27.25 1.86 -6.50
N VAL A 14 -26.40 1.73 -5.49
CA VAL A 14 -25.53 0.58 -5.28
C VAL A 14 -25.72 0.05 -3.85
N ASN A 15 -25.86 -1.26 -3.71
CA ASN A 15 -25.90 -1.94 -2.42
C ASN A 15 -24.75 -2.95 -2.35
N PHE A 16 -24.03 -2.94 -1.22
CA PHE A 16 -22.99 -3.90 -0.90
C PHE A 16 -23.42 -4.64 0.36
N ASN A 17 -23.52 -5.96 0.29
CA ASN A 17 -23.69 -6.82 1.47
C ASN A 17 -22.51 -7.78 1.52
N LEU A 18 -21.46 -7.36 2.24
CA LEU A 18 -20.14 -7.97 2.17
C LEU A 18 -19.68 -8.38 3.56
N VAL A 19 -19.04 -9.55 3.63
CA VAL A 19 -18.40 -10.08 4.84
C VAL A 19 -16.90 -10.20 4.58
N TRP A 20 -16.11 -9.70 5.52
CA TRP A 20 -14.68 -9.94 5.54
C TRP A 20 -14.35 -11.13 6.43
N LYS A 21 -13.49 -12.02 5.94
CA LYS A 21 -12.90 -13.10 6.70
C LYS A 21 -11.38 -13.07 6.53
N SER A 22 -10.66 -12.88 7.63
CA SER A 22 -9.20 -13.04 7.60
C SER A 22 -8.81 -14.51 7.63
N TYR A 23 -7.64 -14.79 7.05
CA TYR A 23 -7.00 -16.10 7.14
C TYR A 23 -5.54 -16.01 7.65
N THR A 24 -5.05 -14.79 7.91
CA THR A 24 -3.76 -14.54 8.56
C THR A 24 -3.98 -13.91 9.94
N LYS A 25 -2.96 -13.97 10.79
CA LYS A 25 -2.85 -13.04 11.94
C LYS A 25 -2.65 -11.63 11.40
N PHE A 26 -2.88 -10.62 12.24
CA PHE A 26 -2.45 -9.27 11.85
C PHE A 26 -0.93 -9.17 11.99
N PHE A 27 -0.32 -8.36 11.14
CA PHE A 27 1.04 -7.87 11.30
C PHE A 27 0.96 -6.47 11.94
N ASP A 28 1.57 -6.31 13.11
CA ASP A 28 1.61 -5.04 13.84
C ASP A 28 2.93 -4.33 13.59
N PHE A 29 2.88 -3.15 12.97
CA PHE A 29 4.10 -2.42 12.62
C PHE A 29 4.84 -1.88 13.84
N ASP A 30 4.19 -1.80 15.00
CA ASP A 30 4.83 -1.37 16.25
C ASP A 30 5.70 -2.47 16.88
N THR A 31 5.36 -3.74 16.65
CA THR A 31 6.03 -4.88 17.32
C THR A 31 6.69 -5.88 16.39
N ASP A 32 6.22 -6.00 15.14
CA ASP A 32 6.57 -7.12 14.26
C ASP A 32 7.58 -6.72 13.18
N LEU A 33 7.92 -5.43 13.03
CA LEU A 33 8.98 -5.01 12.13
C LEU A 33 10.33 -5.64 12.52
N HIS A 34 11.08 -6.11 11.51
CA HIS A 34 12.39 -6.68 11.77
C HIS A 34 13.32 -5.60 12.36
N PRO A 35 14.07 -5.88 13.44
CA PRO A 35 14.92 -4.87 14.08
C PRO A 35 15.96 -4.28 13.12
N ASP A 36 16.49 -5.06 12.18
CA ASP A 36 17.43 -4.57 11.16
C ASP A 36 16.85 -3.42 10.30
N VAL A 37 15.58 -3.49 9.89
CA VAL A 37 14.99 -2.44 9.03
C VAL A 37 14.73 -1.16 9.83
N MET A 38 14.35 -1.30 11.10
CA MET A 38 14.18 -0.16 12.01
C MET A 38 15.53 0.48 12.34
N ALA A 39 16.56 -0.33 12.60
CA ALA A 39 17.90 0.15 12.87
C ALA A 39 18.50 0.88 11.65
N ASP A 40 18.35 0.32 10.44
CA ASP A 40 18.78 0.98 9.20
C ASP A 40 18.05 2.32 8.98
N GLY A 41 16.73 2.35 9.17
CA GLY A 41 15.95 3.58 9.03
C GLY A 41 16.38 4.66 10.02
N LEU A 42 16.52 4.33 11.30
CA LEU A 42 16.96 5.27 12.34
C LEU A 42 18.40 5.73 12.16
N ALA A 43 19.30 4.86 11.68
CA ALA A 43 20.72 5.18 11.47
C ALA A 43 20.95 6.19 10.34
N ARG A 44 19.96 6.40 9.46
CA ARG A 44 20.01 7.39 8.38
C ARG A 44 19.71 8.82 8.85
N GLU A 45 19.11 8.97 10.04
CA GLU A 45 18.62 10.26 10.52
C GLU A 45 19.63 10.98 11.41
N THR A 46 19.53 12.32 11.45
CA THR A 46 20.32 13.12 12.39
C THR A 46 19.69 13.07 13.78
N TRP A 47 20.39 12.51 14.75
CA TRP A 47 19.87 12.33 16.10
C TRP A 47 19.96 13.63 16.90
N THR A 48 18.79 14.14 17.27
CA THR A 48 18.65 15.30 18.15
C THR A 48 17.54 15.05 19.16
N ARG A 49 17.51 15.80 20.27
CA ARG A 49 16.38 15.75 21.21
C ARG A 49 15.05 16.04 20.50
N GLN A 50 15.03 17.07 19.64
CA GLN A 50 13.84 17.46 18.87
C GLN A 50 13.36 16.37 17.93
N TYR A 51 14.27 15.61 17.33
CA TYR A 51 13.94 14.45 16.51
C TYR A 51 13.20 13.38 17.33
N PHE A 52 13.76 12.96 18.47
CA PHE A 52 13.11 11.96 19.33
C PHE A 52 11.78 12.45 19.93
N ASP A 53 11.67 13.74 20.26
CA ASP A 53 10.40 14.34 20.71
C ASP A 53 9.36 14.34 19.59
N THR A 54 9.80 14.50 18.33
CA THR A 54 8.93 14.39 17.15
C THR A 54 8.45 12.95 16.97
N LEU A 55 9.33 11.95 17.01
CA LEU A 55 8.95 10.53 16.91
C LEU A 55 7.84 10.16 17.93
N LYS A 56 8.00 10.57 19.19
CA LYS A 56 7.00 10.31 20.24
C LYS A 56 5.67 11.00 19.97
N ARG A 57 5.70 12.25 19.50
CA ARG A 57 4.50 13.06 19.26
C ARG A 57 3.68 12.55 18.08
N VAL A 58 4.35 12.05 17.05
CA VAL A 58 3.72 11.67 15.77
C VAL A 58 3.57 10.16 15.59
N HIS A 59 3.82 9.39 16.65
CA HIS A 59 3.62 7.95 16.66
C HIS A 59 2.18 7.59 16.25
N GLN A 60 2.09 6.56 15.41
CA GLN A 60 0.86 6.00 14.86
C GLN A 60 0.96 4.48 15.00
N THR A 61 -0.14 3.86 15.36
CA THR A 61 -0.27 2.40 15.31
C THR A 61 -0.85 2.03 13.95
N HIS A 62 -0.24 1.02 13.34
CA HIS A 62 -0.65 0.49 12.05
C HIS A 62 -0.59 -1.03 12.10
N TYR A 63 -1.65 -1.68 11.63
CA TYR A 63 -1.66 -3.12 11.45
C TYR A 63 -2.38 -3.51 10.18
N GLU A 64 -1.95 -4.64 9.62
CA GLU A 64 -2.48 -5.17 8.38
C GLU A 64 -2.87 -6.62 8.54
N GLN A 65 -3.91 -7.04 7.82
CA GLN A 65 -4.37 -8.43 7.85
C GLN A 65 -4.86 -8.86 6.48
N PHE A 66 -4.34 -9.99 5.99
CA PHE A 66 -4.80 -10.61 4.76
C PHE A 66 -6.08 -11.41 4.98
N GLY A 67 -6.98 -11.33 4.00
CA GLY A 67 -8.29 -11.95 4.06
C GLY A 67 -9.02 -11.92 2.74
N GLU A 68 -10.32 -12.17 2.84
CA GLU A 68 -11.23 -12.25 1.72
C GLU A 68 -12.54 -11.53 2.04
N ILE A 69 -13.04 -10.81 1.04
CA ILE A 69 -14.38 -10.27 0.99
C ILE A 69 -15.27 -11.23 0.20
N THR A 70 -16.37 -11.65 0.80
CA THR A 70 -17.43 -12.42 0.13
C THR A 70 -18.78 -11.76 0.30
N GLY A 71 -19.62 -11.83 -0.72
CA GLY A 71 -21.02 -11.42 -0.63
C GLY A 71 -21.51 -10.77 -1.90
N SER A 72 -22.58 -10.00 -1.80
CA SER A 72 -23.32 -9.52 -2.95
C SER A 72 -23.11 -8.03 -3.21
N VAL A 73 -22.98 -7.69 -4.50
CA VAL A 73 -22.96 -6.33 -5.03
C VAL A 73 -24.12 -6.16 -5.98
N HIS A 74 -24.97 -5.18 -5.70
CA HIS A 74 -26.08 -4.82 -6.56
C HIS A 74 -25.91 -3.38 -7.05
N VAL A 75 -25.67 -3.22 -8.36
CA VAL A 75 -25.70 -1.93 -9.04
C VAL A 75 -27.03 -1.83 -9.79
N SER A 76 -27.77 -0.73 -9.59
CA SER A 76 -29.09 -0.53 -10.22
C SER A 76 -29.06 -0.81 -11.72
N SER A 77 -30.10 -1.49 -12.21
CA SER A 77 -30.23 -1.92 -13.61
C SER A 77 -29.36 -3.12 -14.02
N TYR A 78 -28.56 -3.67 -13.12
CA TYR A 78 -27.79 -4.90 -13.34
C TYR A 78 -28.26 -6.02 -12.40
N GLN A 79 -28.01 -7.26 -12.80
CA GLN A 79 -28.22 -8.42 -11.94
C GLN A 79 -27.27 -8.36 -10.74
N VAL A 80 -27.75 -8.84 -9.59
CA VAL A 80 -26.92 -8.99 -8.39
C VAL A 80 -25.71 -9.87 -8.74
N GLN A 81 -24.52 -9.41 -8.36
CA GLN A 81 -23.27 -10.12 -8.54
C GLN A 81 -22.78 -10.63 -7.20
N GLU A 82 -22.51 -11.93 -7.10
CA GLU A 82 -21.77 -12.48 -5.97
C GLU A 82 -20.27 -12.32 -6.23
N ILE A 83 -19.56 -11.76 -5.26
CA ILE A 83 -18.12 -11.55 -5.34
C ILE A 83 -17.40 -12.36 -4.27
N LYS A 84 -16.20 -12.80 -4.62
CA LYS A 84 -15.22 -13.42 -3.73
C LYS A 84 -13.86 -12.85 -4.10
N VAL A 85 -13.36 -11.93 -3.29
CA VAL A 85 -12.18 -11.13 -3.62
C VAL A 85 -11.22 -11.17 -2.45
N GLN A 86 -10.00 -11.59 -2.72
CA GLN A 86 -8.92 -11.54 -1.74
C GLN A 86 -8.34 -10.12 -1.65
N GLY A 87 -7.87 -9.76 -0.47
CA GLY A 87 -7.16 -8.51 -0.28
C GLY A 87 -6.51 -8.40 1.08
N VAL A 88 -6.08 -7.17 1.38
CA VAL A 88 -5.54 -6.77 2.67
C VAL A 88 -6.48 -5.77 3.32
N ARG A 89 -6.67 -5.88 4.62
CA ARG A 89 -7.26 -4.84 5.45
C ARG A 89 -6.14 -4.08 6.13
N ASP A 90 -6.00 -2.82 5.78
CA ASP A 90 -5.20 -1.84 6.50
C ASP A 90 -6.02 -1.24 7.66
N HIS A 91 -5.35 -0.95 8.77
CA HIS A 91 -5.90 -0.07 9.78
C HIS A 91 -4.80 0.79 10.39
N SER A 92 -5.02 2.10 10.40
CA SER A 92 -4.03 3.09 10.85
C SER A 92 -4.70 4.14 11.72
N TYR A 93 -4.15 4.40 12.91
CA TYR A 93 -4.64 5.45 13.80
C TYR A 93 -3.52 6.06 14.65
N GLY A 94 -3.72 7.29 15.10
CA GLY A 94 -2.78 8.01 15.94
C GLY A 94 -3.27 9.41 16.27
N ASN A 95 -2.63 10.05 17.26
CA ASN A 95 -3.04 11.37 17.72
C ASN A 95 -2.89 12.46 16.65
N MET A 96 -1.92 12.27 15.75
CA MET A 96 -1.67 13.17 14.63
C MET A 96 -1.32 12.34 13.40
N ARG A 97 -2.11 12.49 12.34
CA ARG A 97 -1.89 11.81 11.05
C ARG A 97 -2.28 12.76 9.94
N ASP A 98 -1.33 13.11 9.09
CA ASP A 98 -1.52 14.03 7.97
C ASP A 98 -0.82 13.47 6.73
N TRP A 99 -1.54 13.45 5.60
CA TRP A 99 -1.01 13.04 4.30
C TRP A 99 0.19 13.88 3.87
N LYS A 100 0.32 15.10 4.40
CA LYS A 100 1.46 15.98 4.17
C LYS A 100 2.80 15.41 4.66
N TRP A 101 2.77 14.45 5.57
CA TRP A 101 3.97 13.92 6.20
C TRP A 101 4.69 12.89 5.36
N PHE A 102 3.93 12.16 4.54
CA PHE A 102 4.50 11.32 3.52
C PHE A 102 5.09 12.20 2.43
N HIS A 103 6.37 11.95 2.13
CA HIS A 103 6.95 12.46 0.89
C HIS A 103 6.62 11.49 -0.26
N ARG A 104 6.69 10.18 0.02
CA ARG A 104 6.28 9.09 -0.86
C ARG A 104 6.29 7.75 -0.14
N TYR A 105 5.57 6.76 -0.66
CA TYR A 105 5.78 5.35 -0.32
C TYR A 105 5.45 4.45 -1.50
N ALA A 106 5.91 3.20 -1.42
CA ALA A 106 5.59 2.16 -2.38
C ALA A 106 5.45 0.84 -1.61
N LEU A 107 4.24 0.28 -1.61
CA LEU A 107 3.92 -1.00 -0.96
C LEU A 107 3.43 -2.00 -2.01
N ASN A 108 3.73 -3.28 -1.79
CA ASN A 108 3.34 -4.38 -2.66
C ASN A 108 2.69 -5.48 -1.83
N TYR A 109 1.41 -5.68 -2.04
CA TYR A 109 0.61 -6.73 -1.43
C TYR A 109 0.37 -7.82 -2.46
N ALA A 110 0.83 -9.04 -2.21
CA ALA A 110 0.66 -10.16 -3.12
C ALA A 110 0.06 -11.38 -2.42
N HIS A 111 -0.90 -12.01 -3.09
CA HIS A 111 -1.43 -13.34 -2.82
C HIS A 111 -0.84 -14.30 -3.85
N LEU A 112 -0.22 -15.38 -3.42
CA LEU A 112 0.36 -16.39 -4.30
C LEU A 112 -0.51 -17.64 -4.37
N GLU A 113 -0.39 -18.38 -5.48
CA GLU A 113 -1.18 -19.59 -5.75
C GLU A 113 -1.00 -20.70 -4.70
N ASP A 114 0.15 -20.74 -4.01
CA ASP A 114 0.43 -21.71 -2.95
C ASP A 114 -0.17 -21.35 -1.58
N GLY A 115 -0.81 -20.18 -1.46
CA GLY A 115 -1.39 -19.67 -0.22
C GLY A 115 -0.46 -18.71 0.55
N THR A 116 0.74 -18.45 0.05
CA THR A 116 1.62 -17.40 0.60
C THR A 116 0.97 -16.03 0.39
N ALA A 117 1.06 -15.16 1.39
CA ALA A 117 0.63 -13.76 1.30
C ALA A 117 1.74 -12.85 1.84
N LEU A 118 2.04 -11.75 1.16
CA LEU A 118 3.17 -10.90 1.54
C LEU A 118 2.90 -9.42 1.32
N CYS A 119 3.58 -8.61 2.13
CA CYS A 119 3.76 -7.18 1.92
C CYS A 119 5.25 -6.86 1.84
N VAL A 120 5.68 -6.03 0.89
CA VAL A 120 7.05 -5.48 0.88
C VAL A 120 7.11 -4.12 0.22
N GLY A 121 7.87 -3.22 0.83
CA GLY A 121 8.01 -1.87 0.31
C GLY A 121 8.89 -0.96 1.14
N ALA A 122 8.80 0.33 0.82
CA ALA A 122 9.48 1.37 1.56
C ALA A 122 8.60 2.60 1.74
N ILE A 123 8.81 3.31 2.84
CA ILE A 123 8.11 4.53 3.22
C ILE A 123 9.16 5.64 3.39
N CYS A 124 8.87 6.81 2.82
CA CYS A 124 9.64 8.04 3.01
C CYS A 124 8.73 9.07 3.70
N MET A 125 8.97 9.26 5.00
CA MET A 125 8.30 10.25 5.84
C MET A 125 9.40 11.11 6.50
N PRO A 126 10.00 12.10 5.81
CA PRO A 126 11.26 12.74 6.21
C PRO A 126 11.27 13.39 7.60
N MET A 127 10.10 13.67 8.18
CA MET A 127 9.99 14.16 9.56
C MET A 127 10.24 13.10 10.64
N THR A 128 10.19 11.81 10.27
CA THR A 128 10.46 10.67 11.14
C THR A 128 11.56 9.78 10.55
N LEU A 129 11.36 9.26 9.34
CA LEU A 129 12.26 8.33 8.68
C LEU A 129 12.29 8.68 7.18
N SER A 130 13.44 9.16 6.71
CA SER A 130 13.69 9.45 5.30
C SER A 130 13.61 8.19 4.43
N ARG A 131 13.81 7.02 5.04
CA ARG A 131 13.61 5.71 4.42
C ARG A 131 13.36 4.65 5.47
N LEU A 132 12.20 3.99 5.43
CA LEU A 132 11.88 2.81 6.24
C LEU A 132 11.48 1.67 5.32
N VAL A 133 12.21 0.56 5.35
CA VAL A 133 11.74 -0.70 4.73
C VAL A 133 10.69 -1.30 5.65
N VAL A 134 9.61 -1.79 5.04
CA VAL A 134 8.58 -2.56 5.73
C VAL A 134 8.24 -3.80 4.92
N GLY A 135 7.73 -4.81 5.61
CA GLY A 135 7.19 -5.98 4.95
C GLY A 135 7.23 -7.24 5.80
N TYR A 136 6.53 -8.24 5.30
CA TYR A 136 6.36 -9.55 5.93
C TYR A 136 5.90 -10.58 4.89
N VAL A 137 6.10 -11.85 5.22
CA VAL A 137 5.62 -12.99 4.44
C VAL A 137 4.86 -13.92 5.39
N PHE A 138 3.57 -14.11 5.13
CA PHE A 138 2.77 -15.18 5.72
C PHE A 138 2.86 -16.42 4.84
N HIS A 139 3.22 -17.54 5.46
CA HIS A 139 3.34 -18.83 4.82
C HIS A 139 2.02 -19.60 4.84
N PRO A 140 1.85 -20.61 3.95
CA PRO A 140 0.62 -21.41 3.91
C PRO A 140 0.28 -22.14 5.22
N ASP A 141 1.29 -22.39 6.08
CA ASP A 141 1.12 -22.99 7.40
C ASP A 141 0.69 -21.99 8.50
N GLY A 142 0.56 -20.71 8.14
CA GLY A 142 0.18 -19.62 9.04
C GLY A 142 1.34 -19.00 9.84
N SER A 143 2.58 -19.48 9.66
CA SER A 143 3.77 -18.80 10.18
C SER A 143 4.05 -17.50 9.42
N MET A 144 4.85 -16.61 10.03
CA MET A 144 5.14 -15.29 9.49
C MET A 144 6.61 -14.93 9.69
N ASP A 145 7.22 -14.42 8.63
CA ASP A 145 8.57 -13.85 8.65
C ASP A 145 8.54 -12.36 8.28
N SER A 146 9.15 -11.52 9.11
CA SER A 146 9.32 -10.09 8.81
C SER A 146 10.44 -9.88 7.80
N VAL A 147 10.27 -8.91 6.89
CA VAL A 147 11.29 -8.52 5.93
C VAL A 147 12.44 -7.84 6.66
N ARG A 148 13.66 -8.36 6.47
CA ARG A 148 14.88 -7.83 7.10
C ARG A 148 15.71 -6.94 6.18
N LYS A 149 15.55 -7.06 4.86
CA LYS A 149 16.20 -6.22 3.85
C LYS A 149 15.52 -6.34 2.50
N THR A 150 15.69 -5.32 1.67
CA THR A 150 15.28 -5.27 0.26
C THR A 150 16.28 -4.43 -0.53
N ASP A 151 16.42 -4.70 -1.83
CA ASP A 151 17.13 -3.82 -2.78
C ASP A 151 16.23 -2.74 -3.40
N PHE A 152 14.95 -2.69 -3.00
CA PHE A 152 14.03 -1.68 -3.46
C PHE A 152 14.50 -0.28 -3.06
N GLU A 153 14.63 0.59 -4.06
CA GLU A 153 14.98 1.99 -3.89
C GLU A 153 14.13 2.86 -4.82
N PHE A 154 13.62 3.97 -4.29
CA PHE A 154 12.75 4.87 -5.05
C PHE A 154 13.42 5.40 -6.33
N TYR A 155 14.72 5.73 -6.25
CA TYR A 155 15.50 6.25 -7.39
C TYR A 155 15.62 5.26 -8.55
N ASN A 156 15.43 3.95 -8.31
CA ASN A 156 15.45 2.94 -9.37
C ASN A 156 14.11 2.77 -10.08
N HIS A 157 12.99 3.17 -9.45
CA HIS A 157 11.68 2.74 -9.90
C HIS A 157 10.67 3.86 -10.11
N GLY A 158 10.69 4.95 -9.34
CA GLY A 158 9.65 5.99 -9.49
C GLY A 158 9.86 7.26 -8.69
N ASP A 159 11.10 7.64 -8.38
CA ASP A 159 11.42 8.86 -7.61
C ASP A 159 10.87 10.16 -8.24
N ASN A 160 10.62 10.12 -9.55
CA ASN A 160 10.09 11.22 -10.35
C ASN A 160 8.55 11.39 -10.25
N GLY A 161 7.86 10.68 -9.34
CA GLY A 161 6.41 10.75 -9.22
C GLY A 161 5.61 9.89 -10.21
N ASN A 162 6.31 9.06 -11.01
CA ASN A 162 5.71 8.17 -12.00
C ASN A 162 6.16 6.73 -11.72
N PRO A 163 5.30 5.90 -11.10
CA PRO A 163 5.66 4.53 -10.78
C PRO A 163 5.68 3.67 -12.06
N PRO A 164 6.53 2.64 -12.14
CA PRO A 164 6.72 1.88 -13.37
C PRO A 164 5.60 0.84 -13.55
N GLU A 165 5.21 0.56 -14.79
CA GLU A 165 4.20 -0.48 -15.10
C GLU A 165 4.71 -1.90 -14.82
N LYS A 166 6.04 -2.10 -14.90
CA LYS A 166 6.71 -3.35 -14.57
C LYS A 166 7.99 -3.06 -13.80
N PHE A 167 8.19 -3.78 -12.71
CA PHE A 167 9.45 -3.74 -11.96
C PHE A 167 9.68 -5.04 -11.20
N ALA A 168 10.91 -5.19 -10.72
CA ALA A 168 11.30 -6.30 -9.86
C ALA A 168 12.12 -5.78 -8.69
N LEU A 169 12.08 -6.52 -7.58
CA LEU A 169 12.91 -6.29 -6.40
C LEU A 169 13.31 -7.63 -5.78
N ASN A 170 14.39 -7.61 -5.02
CA ASN A 170 14.82 -8.71 -4.18
C ASN A 170 14.69 -8.32 -2.72
N PHE A 171 14.15 -9.22 -1.91
CA PHE A 171 14.08 -9.02 -0.46
C PHE A 171 14.36 -10.31 0.30
N THR A 172 14.65 -10.18 1.59
CA THR A 172 14.85 -11.33 2.48
C THR A 172 13.86 -11.25 3.63
N ALA A 173 13.16 -12.35 3.88
CA ALA A 173 12.35 -12.56 5.08
C ALA A 173 12.68 -13.95 5.64
N GLY A 174 12.89 -14.05 6.95
CA GLY A 174 13.42 -15.25 7.58
C GLY A 174 14.75 -15.68 6.95
N ASN A 175 14.84 -16.95 6.55
CA ASN A 175 16.02 -17.53 5.89
C ASN A 175 15.92 -17.54 4.35
N THR A 176 14.90 -16.91 3.78
CA THR A 176 14.58 -17.03 2.35
C THR A 176 14.82 -15.71 1.63
N ASN A 177 15.50 -15.78 0.48
CA ASN A 177 15.56 -14.67 -0.48
C ASN A 177 14.42 -14.80 -1.47
N TYR A 178 13.72 -13.70 -1.71
CA TYR A 178 12.59 -13.61 -2.61
C TYR A 178 12.93 -12.67 -3.75
N HIS A 179 12.69 -13.12 -4.98
CA HIS A 179 12.69 -12.31 -6.18
C HIS A 179 11.23 -12.06 -6.59
N LEU A 180 10.77 -10.82 -6.44
CA LEU A 180 9.42 -10.40 -6.78
C LEU A 180 9.43 -9.62 -8.09
N ILE A 181 8.53 -9.98 -9.00
CA ILE A 181 8.22 -9.25 -10.23
C ILE A 181 6.77 -8.79 -10.13
N CYS A 182 6.52 -7.52 -10.41
CA CYS A 182 5.21 -6.90 -10.39
C CYS A 182 4.88 -6.35 -11.79
N GLU A 183 3.68 -6.66 -12.30
CA GLU A 183 3.18 -6.16 -13.57
C GLU A 183 1.78 -5.57 -13.38
N VAL A 184 1.62 -4.29 -13.70
CA VAL A 184 0.38 -3.52 -13.52
C VAL A 184 -0.64 -3.87 -14.60
N ILE A 185 -1.86 -4.19 -14.19
CA ILE A 185 -3.02 -4.44 -15.06
C ILE A 185 -3.86 -3.16 -15.19
N GLN A 186 -4.13 -2.49 -14.06
CA GLN A 186 -4.96 -1.30 -14.00
C GLN A 186 -4.50 -0.42 -12.85
N CYS A 187 -4.61 0.90 -13.02
CA CYS A 187 -4.14 1.87 -12.03
C CYS A 187 -5.14 3.03 -11.85
N PRO A 188 -6.19 2.87 -11.03
CA PRO A 188 -6.91 4.02 -10.52
C PRO A 188 -5.97 4.97 -9.77
N VAL A 189 -6.18 6.27 -9.98
CA VAL A 189 -5.43 7.33 -9.29
C VAL A 189 -6.39 8.14 -8.44
N PHE A 190 -6.07 8.32 -7.17
CA PHE A 190 -6.85 9.15 -6.25
C PHE A 190 -5.98 10.18 -5.54
N TYR A 191 -6.66 11.20 -5.02
CA TYR A 191 -6.04 12.25 -4.24
C TYR A 191 -6.56 12.20 -2.81
N MET A 192 -5.65 12.22 -1.84
CA MET A 192 -5.95 12.17 -0.42
C MET A 192 -5.55 13.47 0.27
N GLY A 193 -6.16 13.73 1.44
CA GLY A 193 -5.99 14.98 2.16
C GLY A 193 -6.95 16.07 1.70
N ARG A 194 -7.11 17.10 2.53
CA ARG A 194 -8.10 18.17 2.34
C ARG A 194 -7.86 18.93 1.04
N ASP A 195 -6.58 19.18 0.73
CA ASP A 195 -6.15 19.99 -0.41
C ASP A 195 -5.49 19.14 -1.50
N TRP A 196 -5.83 17.84 -1.54
CA TRP A 196 -5.20 16.84 -2.40
C TRP A 196 -3.70 16.77 -2.15
N ASP A 197 -3.33 16.60 -0.88
CA ASP A 197 -1.94 16.62 -0.39
C ASP A 197 -1.10 15.44 -0.87
N ALA A 198 -1.76 14.32 -1.17
CA ALA A 198 -1.16 13.09 -1.66
C ALA A 198 -1.83 12.67 -2.96
N LYS A 199 -1.04 12.12 -3.89
CA LYS A 199 -1.48 11.48 -5.13
C LYS A 199 -1.10 10.00 -5.05
N ILE A 200 -2.11 9.14 -5.03
CA ILE A 200 -1.94 7.71 -4.84
C ILE A 200 -2.31 6.99 -6.13
N TYR A 201 -1.41 6.12 -6.56
CA TYR A 201 -1.56 5.18 -7.65
C TYR A 201 -1.88 3.82 -7.02
N GLU A 202 -3.14 3.41 -7.12
CA GLU A 202 -3.61 2.13 -6.61
C GLU A 202 -3.61 1.12 -7.74
N ARG A 203 -2.67 0.18 -7.72
CA ARG A 203 -2.36 -0.60 -8.91
C ARG A 203 -2.77 -2.04 -8.71
N PHE A 204 -3.74 -2.49 -9.50
CA PHE A 204 -4.05 -3.92 -9.60
C PHE A 204 -2.94 -4.60 -10.38
N CYS A 205 -2.34 -5.61 -9.79
CA CYS A 205 -1.11 -6.21 -10.30
C CYS A 205 -1.20 -7.73 -10.38
N THR A 206 -0.49 -8.29 -11.35
CA THR A 206 -0.02 -9.68 -11.26
C THR A 206 1.37 -9.70 -10.67
N TYR A 207 1.67 -10.76 -9.94
CA TYR A 207 2.97 -10.98 -9.30
C TYR A 207 3.57 -12.31 -9.74
N THR A 208 4.89 -12.36 -9.82
CA THR A 208 5.66 -13.61 -9.84
C THR A 208 6.72 -13.52 -8.75
N VAL A 209 6.70 -14.44 -7.79
CA VAL A 209 7.62 -14.44 -6.65
C VAL A 209 8.32 -15.78 -6.59
N ASN A 210 9.64 -15.81 -6.82
CA ASN A 210 10.42 -17.06 -6.94
C ASN A 210 9.80 -18.07 -7.93
N GLY A 211 9.18 -17.58 -9.00
CA GLY A 211 8.48 -18.40 -10.00
C GLY A 211 7.03 -18.76 -9.65
N MET A 212 6.57 -18.51 -8.43
CA MET A 212 5.18 -18.67 -8.02
C MET A 212 4.33 -17.51 -8.52
N LYS A 213 3.19 -17.80 -9.15
CA LYS A 213 2.29 -16.75 -9.64
C LYS A 213 1.41 -16.22 -8.52
N GLY A 214 0.94 -14.99 -8.69
CA GLY A 214 0.07 -14.32 -7.75
C GLY A 214 -0.61 -13.08 -8.31
N TRP A 215 -1.42 -12.47 -7.47
CA TRP A 215 -2.16 -11.24 -7.75
C TRP A 215 -2.23 -10.37 -6.50
N GLY A 216 -2.52 -9.09 -6.67
CA GLY A 216 -2.75 -8.19 -5.55
C GLY A 216 -2.66 -6.74 -5.94
N ILE A 217 -2.17 -5.92 -5.02
CA ILE A 217 -2.15 -4.47 -5.12
C ILE A 217 -0.73 -3.96 -4.93
N SER A 218 -0.32 -3.02 -5.77
CA SER A 218 0.80 -2.13 -5.45
C SER A 218 0.32 -0.70 -5.29
N GLU A 219 0.41 -0.17 -4.07
CA GLU A 219 0.03 1.20 -3.75
C GLU A 219 1.28 2.09 -3.74
N TRP A 220 1.24 3.16 -4.54
CA TRP A 220 2.32 4.14 -4.61
C TRP A 220 1.77 5.53 -4.31
N ASP A 221 2.29 6.15 -3.27
CA ASP A 221 1.95 7.50 -2.87
C ASP A 221 3.09 8.45 -3.19
N TYR A 222 2.69 9.64 -3.65
CA TYR A 222 3.57 10.77 -3.78
C TYR A 222 2.94 12.01 -3.17
N ARG A 223 3.76 12.79 -2.48
CA ARG A 223 3.35 14.11 -2.05
C ARG A 223 3.01 14.99 -3.24
N ASN A 224 1.79 15.51 -3.25
CA ASN A 224 1.35 16.46 -4.25
C ASN A 224 1.67 17.89 -3.79
N TYR A 225 2.79 18.42 -4.27
CA TYR A 225 3.22 19.78 -3.96
C TYR A 225 2.46 20.87 -4.75
N ASP A 226 1.88 20.50 -5.90
CA ASP A 226 1.16 21.44 -6.76
C ASP A 226 -0.25 21.75 -6.22
N GLY A 227 -0.82 20.80 -5.48
CA GLY A 227 -2.12 20.92 -4.84
C GLY A 227 -3.31 20.79 -5.79
N LYS A 228 -4.50 20.79 -5.20
CA LYS A 228 -5.79 20.54 -5.88
C LYS A 228 -6.07 21.45 -7.08
N GLU A 229 -5.78 22.74 -7.00
CA GLU A 229 -6.14 23.69 -8.07
C GLU A 229 -5.37 23.41 -9.36
N ALA A 230 -4.09 23.08 -9.25
CA ALA A 230 -3.25 22.74 -10.39
C ALA A 230 -3.75 21.45 -11.06
N GLU A 231 -4.10 20.44 -10.27
CA GLU A 231 -4.64 19.18 -10.80
C GLU A 231 -5.98 19.35 -11.50
N LEU A 232 -6.89 20.14 -10.94
CA LEU A 232 -8.17 20.45 -11.59
C LEU A 232 -7.97 21.21 -12.91
N LYS A 233 -6.94 22.06 -13.02
CA LYS A 233 -6.60 22.71 -14.30
C LYS A 233 -6.08 21.70 -15.31
N ARG A 234 -5.18 20.79 -14.91
CA ARG A 234 -4.64 19.71 -15.79
C ARG A 234 -5.73 18.78 -16.31
N GLN A 235 -6.69 18.43 -15.47
CA GLN A 235 -7.81 17.57 -15.86
C GLN A 235 -8.69 18.22 -16.92
N LYS A 236 -8.92 19.54 -16.84
CA LYS A 236 -9.73 20.29 -17.82
C LYS A 236 -9.05 20.47 -19.18
N THR A 237 -7.72 20.46 -19.23
CA THR A 237 -6.97 20.59 -20.49
C THR A 237 -6.74 19.25 -21.21
N SER A 238 -7.02 18.13 -20.52
CA SER A 238 -6.84 16.77 -21.05
C SER A 238 -8.14 16.15 -21.58
N THR A 239 -9.27 16.88 -21.45
CA THR A 239 -10.60 16.57 -22.00
C THR A 239 -10.92 17.51 -23.15
#